data_AF-A0A1J3CWZ2-F1
#
_entry.id   AF-A0A1J3CWZ2-F1
#
_cell.length_a   1.000
_cell.length_b   1.000
_cell.length_c   1.000
_cell.angle_alpha   90.00
_cell.angle_beta   90.00
_cell.angle_gamma   90.00
#
_symmetry.space_group_name_H-M   'P 1'
#
loop_
_entity.id
_entity.type
_entity.pdbx_description
1 polymer ?
#
loop_
_entity_poly.entity_id
_entity_poly.type
_entity_poly.pdbx_seq_one_letter_code
_entity_poly.pdbx_strand_id
1 'polypeptide(L)' 'SNVMYYKTVEYLRMKHALDNEVRGSIAIPVLEASGTSCCAVLELVTCREKPNFDLEMDSVCRALQAVNLQTSTIPRRQYL' A
#
# COMPACT_ATOMS: atom_id res chain seq x y z
N SER A 1 -8.45 5.67 2.84
CA SER A 1 -7.86 4.33 2.65
C SER A 1 -8.87 3.19 2.64
N ASN A 2 -10.16 3.45 2.88
CA ASN A 2 -11.10 2.37 3.21
C ASN A 2 -11.41 1.45 2.00
N VAL A 3 -11.12 0.15 2.12
CA VAL A 3 -11.35 -0.87 1.09
C VAL A 3 -12.84 -1.16 0.87
N MET A 4 -13.68 -0.78 1.84
CA MET A 4 -15.13 -0.96 1.78
C MET A 4 -15.83 -0.06 0.75
N TYR A 5 -15.18 1.00 0.28
CA TYR A 5 -15.75 1.91 -0.71
C TYR A 5 -15.53 1.44 -2.17
N TYR A 6 -14.72 0.42 -2.39
CA TYR A 6 -14.50 -0.15 -3.73
C TYR A 6 -15.63 -1.09 -4.11
N LYS A 7 -15.87 -1.29 -5.40
CA LYS A 7 -16.69 -2.38 -5.92
C LYS A 7 -15.91 -3.69 -5.90
N THR A 8 -16.61 -4.82 -5.89
CA THR A 8 -15.97 -6.15 -5.89
C THR A 8 -15.00 -6.34 -7.06
N VAL A 9 -15.30 -5.73 -8.22
CA VAL A 9 -14.43 -5.77 -9.41
C VAL A 9 -13.16 -4.93 -9.27
N GLU A 10 -13.16 -3.94 -8.39
CA GLU A 10 -12.00 -3.06 -8.11
C GLU A 10 -11.15 -3.63 -6.96
N TYR A 11 -11.77 -4.37 -6.04
CA TYR A 11 -11.10 -5.03 -4.92
C TYR A 11 -11.58 -6.47 -4.76
N LEU A 12 -10.90 -7.38 -5.47
CA LEU A 12 -11.26 -8.80 -5.55
C LEU A 12 -11.26 -9.52 -4.18
N ARG A 13 -10.57 -8.97 -3.18
CA ARG A 13 -10.50 -9.49 -1.81
C ARG A 13 -11.60 -8.96 -0.88
N MET A 14 -12.63 -8.31 -1.41
CA MET A 14 -13.68 -7.66 -0.62
C MET A 14 -14.31 -8.56 0.44
N LYS A 15 -14.69 -9.80 0.09
CA LYS A 15 -15.29 -10.73 1.05
C LYS A 15 -14.35 -11.01 2.22
N HIS A 16 -13.09 -11.31 1.92
CA HIS A 16 -12.09 -11.57 2.96
C HIS A 16 -11.84 -10.34 3.84
N ALA A 17 -11.80 -9.14 3.23
CA ALA A 17 -11.66 -7.89 3.99
C ALA A 17 -12.85 -7.63 4.91
N LEU A 18 -14.07 -7.89 4.46
CA LEU A 18 -15.29 -7.82 5.28
C LEU A 18 -15.21 -8.77 6.48
N ASP A 19 -14.91 -10.04 6.21
CA ASP A 19 -14.88 -11.11 7.21
C ASP A 19 -13.79 -10.88 8.28
N ASN A 20 -12.76 -10.09 7.98
CA ASN A 20 -11.63 -9.80 8.87
C ASN A 20 -11.52 -8.32 9.26
N GLU A 21 -12.58 -7.55 9.06
CA GLU A 21 -12.66 -6.12 9.40
C GLU A 21 -11.53 -5.25 8.82
N VAL A 22 -10.96 -5.66 7.70
CA VAL A 22 -9.96 -4.86 6.99
C VAL A 22 -10.63 -3.56 6.55
N ARG A 23 -10.01 -2.45 6.93
CA ARG A 23 -10.40 -1.11 6.52
C ARG A 23 -9.41 -0.56 5.54
N GLY A 24 -8.11 -0.67 5.74
CA GLY A 24 -7.12 -0.17 4.79
C GLY A 24 -6.28 -1.29 4.17
N SER A 25 -6.00 -1.18 2.88
CA SER A 25 -4.97 -1.98 2.20
C SER A 25 -4.25 -1.10 1.19
N ILE A 26 -2.92 -1.16 1.17
CA ILE A 26 -2.09 -0.57 0.13
C ILE A 26 -0.94 -1.51 -0.21
N ALA A 27 -0.76 -1.78 -1.50
CA ALA A 27 0.35 -2.56 -2.02
C ALA A 27 1.33 -1.64 -2.74
N ILE A 28 2.62 -1.78 -2.44
CA ILE A 28 3.69 -0.95 -2.99
C ILE A 28 4.81 -1.84 -3.53
N PRO A 29 5.45 -1.46 -4.65
CA PRO A 29 6.58 -2.21 -5.17
C PRO A 29 7.81 -1.98 -4.30
N VAL A 30 8.54 -3.04 -4.01
CA VAL A 30 9.90 -2.97 -3.47
C VAL A 30 10.84 -3.05 -4.66
N LEU A 31 11.64 -2.01 -4.82
CA LEU A 31 12.54 -1.81 -5.93
C LEU A 31 13.98 -1.96 -5.45
N GLU A 32 14.83 -2.49 -6.33
CA GLU A 32 16.28 -2.39 -6.17
C GLU A 32 16.73 -0.93 -6.05
N ALA A 33 17.91 -0.68 -5.47
CA ALA A 33 18.45 0.69 -5.32
C ALA A 33 18.52 1.48 -6.63
N SER A 34 18.67 0.82 -7.78
CA SER A 34 18.62 1.46 -9.10
C SER A 34 17.24 1.99 -9.47
N GLY A 35 16.18 1.46 -8.86
CA GLY A 35 14.78 1.80 -9.14
C GLY A 35 14.24 1.16 -10.42
N THR A 36 15.07 0.37 -11.11
CA THR A 36 14.78 -0.17 -12.44
C THR A 36 14.10 -1.53 -12.40
N SER A 37 14.15 -2.23 -11.27
CA SER A 37 13.59 -3.58 -11.12
C SER A 37 12.78 -3.68 -9.84
N CYS A 38 11.60 -4.30 -9.95
CA CYS A 38 10.74 -4.65 -8.82
C CYS A 38 11.07 -6.06 -8.38
N CYS A 39 11.59 -6.22 -7.17
CA CYS A 39 11.97 -7.52 -6.63
C CYS A 39 10.88 -8.13 -5.73
N ALA A 40 9.99 -7.31 -5.17
CA ALA A 40 8.86 -7.77 -4.36
C ALA A 40 7.71 -6.75 -4.32
N VAL A 41 6.59 -7.12 -3.71
CA VAL A 41 5.50 -6.21 -3.36
C VAL A 41 5.26 -6.31 -1.87
N LEU A 42 5.26 -5.17 -1.18
CA LEU A 42 4.88 -5.06 0.23
C LEU A 42 3.43 -4.62 0.31
N GLU A 43 2.62 -5.33 1.08
CA GLU A 43 1.24 -4.93 1.38
C GLU A 43 1.11 -4.50 2.84
N LEU A 44 0.61 -3.28 3.06
CA LEU A 44 0.19 -2.80 4.37
C LEU A 44 -1.32 -2.96 4.51
N VAL A 45 -1.75 -3.70 5.52
CA VAL A 45 -3.16 -3.96 5.83
C VAL A 45 -3.49 -3.45 7.23
N THR A 46 -4.66 -2.82 7.39
CA THR A 46 -5.11 -2.29 8.67
C THR A 46 -6.61 -2.47 8.86
N CYS A 47 -7.04 -2.71 10.09
CA CYS A 47 -8.46 -2.72 10.48
C CYS A 47 -8.97 -1.32 10.87
N ARG A 48 -8.11 -0.29 10.83
CA ARG A 48 -8.46 1.10 11.12
C ARG A 48 -8.57 1.89 9.83
N GLU A 49 -9.68 2.60 9.66
CA GLU A 49 -9.80 3.56 8.58
C GLU A 49 -8.84 4.75 8.83
N LYS A 50 -8.07 5.08 7.80
CA LYS A 50 -7.13 6.22 7.81
C LYS A 50 -7.40 7.16 6.63
N PRO A 51 -7.13 8.47 6.77
CA PRO A 51 -7.21 9.40 5.64
C PRO A 51 -6.25 8.97 4.51
N ASN A 52 -5.01 8.64 4.85
CA ASN A 52 -3.96 8.15 3.94
C ASN A 52 -3.00 7.20 4.69
N PHE A 53 -1.92 6.79 4.01
CA PHE A 53 -0.85 5.92 4.56
C PHE A 53 0.49 6.66 4.67
N ASP A 54 0.51 8.00 4.62
CA ASP A 54 1.74 8.76 4.41
C ASP A 54 2.78 8.50 5.54
N LEU A 55 2.31 8.41 6.80
CA LEU A 55 3.18 8.12 7.95
C LEU A 55 3.78 6.72 7.92
N GLU A 56 2.99 5.72 7.51
CA GLU A 56 3.47 4.35 7.32
C GLU A 56 4.47 4.30 6.16
N MET A 57 4.18 5.01 5.07
CA MET A 57 5.04 5.07 3.89
C MET A 57 6.38 5.72 4.19
N ASP A 58 6.42 6.80 4.96
CA ASP A 58 7.66 7.41 5.43
C ASP A 58 8.52 6.42 6.21
N SER A 59 7.88 5.60 7.05
CA SER A 59 8.57 4.58 7.84
C SER A 59 9.08 3.44 6.97
N VAL A 60 8.28 2.98 6.02
CA VAL A 60 8.67 1.96 5.04
C VAL A 60 9.83 2.43 4.17
N CYS A 61 9.76 3.66 3.63
CA CYS A 61 10.81 4.23 2.79
C CYS A 61 12.16 4.25 3.53
N ARG A 62 12.18 4.69 4.80
CA ARG A 62 13.41 4.66 5.62
C ARG A 62 13.92 3.25 5.86
N ALA A 63 13.01 2.29 6.14
CA ALA A 63 13.39 0.90 6.36
C ALA A 63 14.00 0.26 5.10
N LEU A 64 13.42 0.51 3.93
CA LEU A 64 13.94 0.01 2.65
C LEU A 64 15.30 0.64 2.31
N GLN A 65 15.46 1.95 2.51
CA GLN A 65 16.73 2.64 2.28
C GLN A 65 17.87 2.06 3.14
N ALA A 66 17.58 1.65 4.38
CA ALA A 66 18.56 1.04 5.28
C ALA A 66 19.11 -0.30 4.75
N VAL A 67 18.41 -0.95 3.82
CA VAL A 67 18.82 -2.22 3.19
C VAL A 67 19.07 -2.08 1.69
N ASN A 68 19.35 -0.85 1.22
CA ASN A 68 19.64 -0.55 -0.18
C ASN A 68 18.51 -0.95 -1.15
N LEU A 69 17.26 -0.78 -0.70
CA LEU A 69 16.04 -0.92 -1.48
C LEU A 69 15.26 0.40 -1.45
N GLN A 70 14.25 0.51 -2.30
CA GLN A 70 13.35 1.66 -2.30
C GLN A 70 11.93 1.25 -2.72
N THR A 71 11.01 2.20 -2.72
CA THR A 71 9.66 2.04 -3.27
C THR A 71 9.36 3.24 -4.16
N SER A 72 8.48 3.06 -5.14
CA SER A 72 7.93 4.21 -5.87
C SER A 72 7.19 5.13 -4.90
N THR A 73 7.38 6.44 -5.02
CA THR A 73 6.46 7.40 -4.43
C THR A 73 5.08 7.12 -5.03
N ILE A 74 4.12 6.77 -4.18
CA ILE A 74 2.74 6.53 -4.61
C ILE A 74 2.29 7.80 -5.33
N PRO A 75 1.76 7.74 -6.58
CA PRO A 75 1.17 8.92 -7.18
C PRO A 75 0.07 9.37 -6.22
N ARG A 76 0.23 10.55 -5.61
CA ARG A 76 -0.86 11.21 -4.89
C ARG A 76 -2.06 11.15 -5.82
N ARG A 77 -3.16 10.51 -5.40
CA ARG A 77 -4.38 10.45 -6.20
C ARG A 77 -4.74 11.86 -6.62
N GLN A 78 -4.52 12.17 -7.89
CA GLN A 78 -5.22 13.26 -8.55
C GLN A 78 -6.67 12.77 -8.64
N TYR A 79 -7.54 13.37 -7.84
CA TYR A 79 -8.97 13.17 -7.97
C TYR A 79 -9.37 13.50 -9.42
N LEU A 80 -10.01 12.55 -10.09
CA LEU A 80 -11.01 12.82 -11.12
C LEU A 80 -12.37 12.55 -10.49
#